data_AF-A0ABD2YNN5-F1
#
_entry.id   AF-A0ABD2YNN5-F1
#
_cell.length_a   1.000
_cell.length_b   1.000
_cell.length_c   1.000
_cell.angle_alpha   90.00
_cell.angle_beta   90.00
_cell.angle_gamma   90.00
#
_symmetry.space_group_name_H-M   'P 1'
#
loop_
_entity.id
_entity.type
_entity.pdbx_description
1 polymer ?
#
loop_
_entity_poly.entity_id
_entity_poly.type
_entity_poly.pdbx_seq_one_letter_code
_entity_poly.pdbx_strand_id
1 'polypeptide(L)'
;MPTMDPANSNPSRAEELKVLANEAFKGHKFSLAIDLYTQAIEVNGDNAVYWANRAFAHTKLEEYGSAILDATKAVEIDPKYSKGYYRRGAAHLAMGKFKEALKDFQMLKKLCPNDPDATKKLKECEKAVMKLKFEEAISAPESQRRSVADSVDYHTIDVEPEYAGARIEGDTVTLDFVKKMMEDFKNQKCLHRRYALQIVLQTRAMLHALPSLVGINVADGKHINVCGDVHGQFYDLLNIFELNGLPSEDNPYLFNGDFVDRGSFSVEVILTLFAFMCMSPTAMYLARGNHESKSMNKIYGFEGEVRSKLSEMFVELFAEVFCCLPLAHVINDKIFVVHGGLFSVDGVKLPDIRAIDRFREPPEEGLMCELLWSDPQPQLGRGPSKRGVGLSFGGDVTKRFLQENNLDLVVRSHEVKDEGYEIEHDGKLITVFSAPNYCDQMGNKGAFIRFEAPSLKPNIVTFSAVPHPDVKPMAYANNFFRMFS
;
A
#
# COMPACT_ATOMS: atom_id res chain seq x y z
N MET A 1 9.95 0.27 -31.69
CA MET A 1 10.54 1.62 -31.77
C MET A 1 11.28 1.73 -33.10
N PRO A 2 11.22 2.86 -33.81
CA PRO A 2 12.11 3.08 -34.95
C PRO A 2 13.54 3.21 -34.42
N THR A 3 14.46 2.44 -35.00
CA THR A 3 15.90 2.52 -34.73
C THR A 3 16.39 3.94 -35.04
N MET A 4 16.83 4.68 -34.02
CA MET A 4 17.41 6.00 -34.21
C MET A 4 18.72 5.91 -34.99
N ASP A 5 18.92 6.91 -35.86
CA ASP A 5 20.11 7.10 -36.67
C ASP A 5 21.33 7.33 -35.74
N PRO A 6 22.44 6.57 -35.86
CA PRO A 6 23.63 6.71 -35.01
C PRO A 6 24.27 8.11 -35.01
N ALA A 7 23.86 8.97 -35.96
CA ALA A 7 24.39 10.31 -36.18
C ALA A 7 23.95 11.37 -35.13
N ASN A 8 22.98 11.09 -34.25
CA ASN A 8 22.49 12.04 -33.24
C ASN A 8 22.81 11.67 -31.78
N SER A 9 23.60 10.62 -31.54
CA SER A 9 24.04 10.28 -30.18
C SER A 9 25.05 11.32 -29.67
N ASN A 10 24.77 11.94 -28.52
CA ASN A 10 25.70 12.86 -27.85
C ASN A 10 26.08 12.30 -26.48
N PRO A 11 27.17 11.50 -26.38
CA PRO A 11 27.59 10.87 -25.15
C PRO A 11 27.88 11.86 -24.01
N SER A 12 28.40 13.06 -24.32
CA SER A 12 28.66 14.10 -23.32
C SER A 12 27.36 14.61 -22.70
N ARG A 13 26.34 14.86 -23.54
CA ARG A 13 25.04 15.34 -23.07
C ARG A 13 24.28 14.29 -22.25
N ALA A 14 24.33 13.02 -22.66
CA ALA A 14 23.73 11.93 -21.90
C ALA A 14 24.38 11.78 -20.52
N GLU A 15 25.69 11.97 -20.43
CA GLU A 15 26.43 11.89 -19.18
C GLU A 15 26.09 13.06 -18.22
N GLU A 16 25.94 14.29 -18.74
CA GLU A 16 25.44 15.43 -17.95
C GLU A 16 24.05 15.16 -17.37
N LEU A 17 23.12 14.66 -18.19
CA LEU A 17 21.76 14.31 -17.76
C LEU A 17 21.79 13.22 -16.68
N LYS A 18 22.66 12.22 -16.81
CA LYS A 18 22.88 11.20 -15.78
C LYS A 18 23.39 11.82 -14.47
N VAL A 19 24.31 12.79 -14.51
CA VAL A 19 24.80 13.45 -13.29
C VAL A 19 23.66 14.18 -12.58
N LEU A 20 22.86 14.96 -13.30
CA LEU A 20 21.67 15.62 -12.76
C LEU A 20 20.66 14.61 -12.18
N ALA A 21 20.44 13.49 -12.87
CA ALA A 21 19.57 12.42 -12.39
C ALA A 21 20.08 11.79 -11.08
N ASN A 22 21.40 11.61 -10.95
CA ASN A 22 22.01 11.12 -9.71
C ASN A 22 21.86 12.14 -8.56
N GLU A 23 21.95 13.44 -8.84
CA GLU A 23 21.72 14.49 -7.85
C GLU A 23 20.26 14.52 -7.38
N ALA A 24 19.31 14.45 -8.32
CA ALA A 24 17.89 14.32 -8.00
C ALA A 24 17.61 13.06 -7.16
N PHE A 25 18.20 11.93 -7.52
CA PHE A 25 18.07 10.68 -6.77
C PHE A 25 18.63 10.80 -5.34
N LYS A 26 19.81 11.41 -5.16
CA LYS A 26 20.39 11.66 -3.83
C LYS A 26 19.54 12.61 -2.99
N GLY A 27 18.85 13.55 -3.63
CA GLY A 27 17.88 14.43 -2.99
C GLY A 27 16.50 13.81 -2.80
N HIS A 28 16.35 12.49 -2.97
CA HIS A 28 15.09 11.75 -2.86
C HIS A 28 13.98 12.20 -3.84
N LYS A 29 14.35 12.94 -4.90
CA LYS A 29 13.44 13.38 -5.98
C LYS A 29 13.39 12.31 -7.07
N PHE A 30 12.83 11.15 -6.74
CA PHE A 30 12.90 9.97 -7.61
C PHE A 30 12.16 10.15 -8.93
N SER A 31 11.01 10.82 -8.96
CA SER A 31 10.27 11.10 -10.20
C SER A 31 11.08 11.95 -11.17
N LEU A 32 11.68 13.04 -10.67
CA LEU A 32 12.60 13.87 -11.45
C LEU A 32 13.84 13.09 -11.93
N ALA A 33 14.37 12.19 -11.09
CA ALA A 33 15.49 11.34 -11.49
C ALA A 33 15.09 10.41 -12.65
N ILE A 34 13.89 9.85 -12.64
CA ILE A 34 13.35 9.02 -13.73
C ILE A 34 13.27 9.81 -15.03
N ASP A 35 12.74 11.04 -14.99
CA ASP A 35 12.64 11.91 -16.17
C ASP A 35 14.01 12.24 -16.75
N LEU A 36 14.98 12.58 -15.90
CA LEU A 36 16.34 12.91 -16.32
C LEU A 36 17.09 11.69 -16.88
N TYR A 37 16.91 10.50 -16.28
CA TYR A 37 17.44 9.26 -16.86
C TYR A 37 16.77 8.91 -18.20
N THR A 38 15.48 9.19 -18.35
CA THR A 38 14.75 9.00 -19.61
C THR A 38 15.34 9.86 -20.71
N GLN A 39 15.57 11.15 -20.43
CA GLN A 39 16.27 12.04 -21.38
C GLN A 39 17.68 11.54 -21.70
N ALA A 40 18.43 11.02 -20.72
CA ALA A 40 19.76 10.45 -20.97
C ALA A 40 19.70 9.22 -21.89
N ILE A 41 18.69 8.35 -21.72
CA ILE A 41 18.44 7.16 -22.53
C ILE A 41 18.00 7.54 -23.95
N GLU A 42 17.18 8.57 -24.12
CA GLU A 42 16.78 9.08 -25.44
C GLU A 42 17.97 9.61 -26.25
N VAL A 43 18.97 10.20 -25.57
CA VAL A 43 20.21 10.69 -26.20
C VAL A 43 21.20 9.55 -26.46
N ASN A 44 21.30 8.58 -25.55
CA ASN A 44 22.17 7.42 -25.69
C ASN A 44 21.58 6.19 -24.98
N GLY A 45 20.86 5.36 -25.76
CA GLY A 45 20.17 4.18 -25.25
C GLY A 45 21.05 2.96 -25.01
N ASP A 46 22.31 2.96 -25.47
CA ASP A 46 23.21 1.79 -25.46
C ASP A 46 24.10 1.73 -24.20
N ASN A 47 23.77 2.49 -23.16
CA ASN A 47 24.50 2.47 -21.90
C ASN A 47 23.69 1.78 -20.78
N ALA A 48 24.12 0.57 -20.39
CA ALA A 48 23.47 -0.24 -19.36
C ALA A 48 23.32 0.47 -18.00
N VAL A 49 24.20 1.44 -17.67
CA VAL A 49 24.16 2.18 -16.41
C VAL A 49 22.91 3.05 -16.30
N TYR A 50 22.48 3.69 -17.40
CA TYR A 50 21.33 4.59 -17.38
C TYR A 50 20.05 3.82 -17.05
N TRP A 51 19.84 2.70 -17.74
CA TRP A 51 18.73 1.77 -17.49
C TRP A 51 18.75 1.22 -16.07
N ALA A 52 19.90 0.74 -15.57
CA ALA A 52 19.97 0.19 -14.21
C ALA A 52 19.76 1.25 -13.12
N ASN A 53 20.17 2.49 -13.35
CA ASN A 53 19.92 3.58 -12.41
C ASN A 53 18.45 4.03 -12.44
N ARG A 54 17.82 4.10 -13.62
CA ARG A 54 16.38 4.38 -13.73
C ARG A 54 15.54 3.27 -13.12
N ALA A 55 15.92 2.00 -13.30
CA ALA A 55 15.33 0.87 -12.60
C ALA A 55 15.40 1.02 -11.07
N PHE A 56 16.49 1.59 -10.55
CA PHE A 56 16.61 1.84 -9.11
C PHE A 56 15.67 2.95 -8.65
N ALA A 57 15.52 4.02 -9.44
CA ALA A 57 14.56 5.09 -9.16
C ALA A 57 13.12 4.56 -9.19
N HIS A 58 12.76 3.76 -10.20
CA HIS A 58 11.48 3.04 -10.24
C HIS A 58 11.26 2.16 -9.01
N THR A 59 12.27 1.42 -8.54
CA THR A 59 12.17 0.59 -7.33
C THR A 59 11.89 1.43 -6.08
N LYS A 60 12.43 2.65 -5.99
CA LYS A 60 12.18 3.57 -4.86
C LYS A 60 10.77 4.17 -4.87
N LEU A 61 10.12 4.26 -6.03
CA LEU A 61 8.71 4.61 -6.19
C LEU A 61 7.78 3.39 -6.27
N GLU A 62 8.30 2.19 -6.02
CA GLU A 62 7.51 0.94 -6.04
C GLU A 62 6.93 0.56 -7.42
N GLU A 63 7.48 1.16 -8.47
CA GLU A 63 7.21 0.87 -9.87
C GLU A 63 8.01 -0.38 -10.31
N TYR A 64 7.78 -1.51 -9.63
CA TYR A 64 8.60 -2.72 -9.77
C TYR A 64 8.56 -3.36 -11.16
N GLY A 65 7.43 -3.26 -11.87
CA GLY A 65 7.30 -3.69 -13.25
C GLY A 65 8.22 -2.90 -14.19
N SER A 66 8.19 -1.57 -14.09
CA SER A 66 9.10 -0.68 -14.81
C SER A 66 10.57 -0.97 -14.45
N ALA A 67 10.86 -1.19 -13.16
CA ALA A 67 12.20 -1.55 -12.71
C ALA A 67 12.71 -2.86 -13.32
N ILE A 68 11.85 -3.89 -13.45
CA ILE A 68 12.21 -5.16 -14.08
C ILE A 68 12.48 -4.99 -15.58
N LEU A 69 11.66 -4.19 -16.28
CA LEU A 69 11.84 -3.89 -17.70
C LEU A 69 13.18 -3.20 -17.95
N ASP A 70 13.45 -2.12 -17.20
CA ASP A 70 14.70 -1.37 -17.32
C ASP A 70 15.93 -2.20 -16.94
N ALA A 71 15.85 -2.97 -15.84
CA ALA A 71 16.95 -3.81 -15.42
C ALA A 71 17.20 -4.98 -16.41
N THR A 72 16.15 -5.50 -17.05
CA THR A 72 16.28 -6.46 -18.15
C THR A 72 16.99 -5.82 -19.34
N LYS A 73 16.62 -4.58 -19.70
CA LYS A 73 17.28 -3.86 -20.78
C LYS A 73 18.75 -3.60 -20.49
N ALA A 74 19.10 -3.26 -19.25
CA ALA A 74 20.48 -3.12 -18.81
C ALA A 74 21.29 -4.41 -19.00
N VAL A 75 20.70 -5.57 -18.67
CA VAL A 75 21.34 -6.89 -18.85
C VAL A 75 21.46 -7.28 -20.33
N GLU A 76 20.50 -6.90 -21.18
CA GLU A 76 20.59 -7.12 -22.63
C GLU A 76 21.73 -6.31 -23.27
N ILE A 77 21.91 -5.06 -22.83
CA ILE A 77 22.96 -4.17 -23.33
C ILE A 77 24.33 -4.64 -22.87
N ASP A 78 24.49 -4.96 -21.58
CA ASP A 78 25.74 -5.51 -21.04
C ASP A 78 25.46 -6.72 -20.11
N PRO A 79 25.56 -7.96 -20.64
CA PRO A 79 25.39 -9.18 -19.86
C PRO A 79 26.43 -9.39 -18.76
N LYS A 80 27.53 -8.61 -18.71
CA LYS A 80 28.53 -8.65 -17.64
C LYS A 80 28.28 -7.58 -16.58
N TYR A 81 27.31 -6.69 -16.77
CA TYR A 81 26.98 -5.64 -15.82
C TYR A 81 26.22 -6.19 -14.62
N SER A 82 26.95 -6.48 -13.54
CA SER A 82 26.42 -7.11 -12.32
C SER A 82 25.24 -6.34 -11.69
N LYS A 83 25.27 -5.00 -11.75
CA LYS A 83 24.18 -4.16 -11.21
C LYS A 83 22.85 -4.37 -11.94
N GLY A 84 22.84 -4.73 -13.23
CA GLY A 84 21.60 -5.05 -13.94
C GLY A 84 20.85 -6.22 -13.28
N TYR A 85 21.54 -7.34 -13.06
CA TYR A 85 21.00 -8.50 -12.34
C TYR A 85 20.61 -8.16 -10.90
N TYR A 86 21.43 -7.38 -10.20
CA TYR A 86 21.11 -6.93 -8.84
C TYR A 86 19.78 -6.18 -8.79
N ARG A 87 19.58 -5.20 -9.69
CA ARG A 87 18.35 -4.38 -9.73
C ARG A 87 17.13 -5.22 -10.07
N ARG A 88 17.25 -6.12 -11.06
CA ARG A 88 16.15 -7.00 -11.44
C ARG A 88 15.79 -8.00 -10.33
N GLY A 89 16.79 -8.59 -9.69
CA GLY A 89 16.58 -9.49 -8.55
C GLY A 89 15.92 -8.79 -7.36
N ALA A 90 16.32 -7.55 -7.07
CA ALA A 90 15.69 -6.74 -6.02
C ALA A 90 14.23 -6.39 -6.34
N ALA A 91 13.92 -6.04 -7.59
CA ALA A 91 12.54 -5.76 -8.01
C ALA A 91 11.66 -7.01 -7.97
N HIS A 92 12.16 -8.16 -8.44
CA HIS A 92 11.47 -9.46 -8.28
C HIS A 92 11.22 -9.80 -6.81
N LEU A 93 12.20 -9.56 -5.94
CA LEU A 93 12.05 -9.77 -4.50
C LEU A 93 10.94 -8.91 -3.90
N ALA A 94 10.86 -7.64 -4.28
CA ALA A 94 9.81 -6.72 -3.82
C ALA A 94 8.41 -7.17 -4.24
N MET A 95 8.30 -7.84 -5.38
CA MET A 95 7.04 -8.45 -5.84
C MET A 95 6.77 -9.84 -5.24
N GLY A 96 7.60 -10.33 -4.32
CA GLY A 96 7.50 -11.71 -3.79
C GLY A 96 7.86 -12.81 -4.79
N LYS A 97 8.42 -12.46 -5.95
CA LYS A 97 8.86 -13.38 -7.02
C LYS A 97 10.23 -13.99 -6.69
N PHE A 98 10.29 -14.74 -5.58
CA PHE A 98 11.54 -15.28 -5.03
C PHE A 98 12.25 -16.25 -5.98
N LYS A 99 11.51 -17.00 -6.81
CA LYS A 99 12.07 -17.98 -7.76
C LYS A 99 12.81 -17.26 -8.90
N GLU A 100 12.29 -16.13 -9.35
CA GLU A 100 12.86 -15.25 -10.37
C GLU A 100 14.06 -14.48 -9.81
N ALA A 101 13.92 -13.90 -8.62
CA ALA A 101 15.00 -13.21 -7.92
C ALA A 101 16.22 -14.13 -7.69
N LEU A 102 15.98 -15.40 -7.36
CA LEU A 102 17.05 -16.38 -7.15
C LEU A 102 17.94 -16.55 -8.39
N LYS A 103 17.35 -16.58 -9.60
CA LYS A 103 18.10 -16.71 -10.86
C LYS A 103 19.05 -15.52 -11.05
N ASP A 104 18.57 -14.31 -10.75
CA ASP A 104 19.37 -13.09 -10.85
C ASP A 104 20.51 -13.06 -9.81
N PHE A 105 20.25 -13.48 -8.55
CA PHE A 105 21.29 -13.53 -7.53
C PHE A 105 22.34 -14.64 -7.78
N GLN A 106 21.95 -15.75 -8.40
CA GLN A 106 22.90 -16.78 -8.86
C GLN A 106 23.83 -16.21 -9.93
N MET A 107 23.29 -15.45 -10.89
CA MET A 107 24.10 -14.80 -11.92
C MET A 107 24.99 -13.70 -11.33
N LEU A 108 24.48 -12.89 -10.40
CA LEU A 108 25.26 -11.90 -9.66
C LEU A 108 26.46 -12.55 -8.95
N LYS A 109 26.24 -13.67 -8.24
CA LYS A 109 27.32 -14.42 -7.58
C LYS A 109 28.35 -14.97 -8.57
N LYS A 110 27.90 -15.41 -9.76
CA LYS A 110 28.80 -15.87 -10.83
C LYS A 110 29.67 -14.75 -11.38
N LEU A 111 29.12 -13.55 -11.56
CA LEU A 111 29.85 -12.36 -12.04
C LEU A 111 30.78 -11.77 -10.97
N CYS A 112 30.39 -11.86 -9.70
CA CYS A 112 31.12 -11.30 -8.56
C CYS A 112 31.42 -12.38 -7.50
N PRO A 113 32.33 -13.35 -7.78
CA PRO A 113 32.52 -14.54 -6.94
C PRO A 113 33.05 -14.22 -5.54
N ASN A 114 33.78 -13.11 -5.38
CA ASN A 114 34.38 -12.72 -4.10
C ASN A 114 33.55 -11.67 -3.35
N ASP A 115 32.39 -11.26 -3.89
CA ASP A 115 31.53 -10.28 -3.24
C ASP A 115 30.77 -10.93 -2.05
N PRO A 116 31.04 -10.50 -0.80
CA PRO A 116 30.37 -11.04 0.37
C PRO A 116 28.87 -10.70 0.38
N ASP A 117 28.47 -9.54 -0.15
CA ASP A 117 27.07 -9.11 -0.20
C ASP A 117 26.28 -9.96 -1.19
N ALA A 118 26.84 -10.22 -2.39
CA ALA A 118 26.24 -11.14 -3.36
C ALA A 118 26.05 -12.55 -2.77
N THR A 119 27.04 -13.04 -2.00
CA THR A 119 26.98 -14.34 -1.32
C THR A 119 25.87 -14.39 -0.28
N LYS A 120 25.75 -13.32 0.53
CA LYS A 120 24.73 -13.20 1.56
C LYS A 120 23.33 -13.16 0.93
N LYS A 121 23.13 -12.35 -0.11
CA LYS A 121 21.85 -12.20 -0.80
C LYS A 121 21.39 -13.49 -1.47
N LEU A 122 22.31 -14.23 -2.10
CA LEU A 122 21.98 -15.54 -2.67
C LEU A 122 21.47 -16.51 -1.61
N LYS A 123 22.18 -16.65 -0.48
CA LYS A 123 21.78 -17.55 0.61
C LYS A 123 20.43 -17.18 1.23
N GLU A 124 20.19 -15.90 1.47
CA GLU A 124 18.89 -15.44 1.98
C GLU A 124 17.76 -15.68 0.97
N CYS A 125 18.01 -15.51 -0.33
CA CYS A 125 17.04 -15.84 -1.38
C CYS A 125 16.75 -17.34 -1.44
N GLU A 126 17.76 -18.20 -1.34
CA GLU A 126 17.59 -19.66 -1.28
C GLU A 126 16.73 -20.06 -0.07
N LYS A 127 16.99 -19.47 1.09
CA LYS A 127 16.19 -19.67 2.31
C LYS A 127 14.74 -19.23 2.11
N ALA A 128 14.51 -18.08 1.48
CA ALA A 128 13.17 -17.58 1.18
C ALA A 128 12.41 -18.52 0.23
N VAL A 129 13.06 -19.02 -0.83
CA VAL A 129 12.48 -19.99 -1.77
C VAL A 129 12.16 -21.32 -1.07
N MET A 130 13.04 -21.80 -0.19
CA MET A 130 12.78 -23.02 0.59
C MET A 130 11.58 -22.84 1.53
N LYS A 131 11.48 -21.69 2.22
CA LYS A 131 10.34 -21.35 3.07
C LYS A 131 9.04 -21.29 2.26
N LEU A 132 9.07 -20.64 1.09
CA LEU A 132 7.92 -20.56 0.19
C LEU A 132 7.44 -21.95 -0.23
N LYS A 133 8.35 -22.85 -0.64
CA LYS A 133 7.99 -24.23 -1.03
C LYS A 133 7.36 -25.02 0.12
N PHE A 134 7.86 -24.84 1.35
CA PHE A 134 7.29 -25.48 2.53
C PHE A 134 5.87 -24.99 2.77
N GLU A 135 5.65 -23.68 2.71
CA GLU A 135 4.33 -23.07 2.88
C GLU A 135 3.35 -23.45 1.77
N GLU A 136 3.77 -23.43 0.50
CA GLU A 136 2.99 -23.92 -0.64
C GLU A 136 2.55 -25.37 -0.42
N ALA A 137 3.41 -26.21 0.18
CA ALA A 137 3.12 -27.62 0.45
C ALA A 137 2.14 -27.85 1.63
N ILE A 138 2.08 -26.95 2.61
CA ILE A 138 1.16 -27.05 3.75
C ILE A 138 -0.10 -26.19 3.59
N SER A 139 -0.17 -25.39 2.52
CA SER A 139 -1.33 -24.54 2.26
C SER A 139 -2.56 -25.40 1.98
N ALA A 140 -3.48 -25.43 2.95
CA ALA A 140 -4.78 -26.04 2.75
C ALA A 140 -5.63 -25.21 1.78
N PRO A 141 -6.47 -25.85 0.93
CA PRO A 141 -7.47 -25.15 0.14
C PRO A 141 -8.32 -24.24 1.02
N GLU A 142 -8.62 -23.03 0.54
CA GLU A 142 -9.36 -22.00 1.29
C GLU A 142 -10.70 -22.54 1.82
N SER A 143 -11.38 -23.40 1.04
CA SER A 143 -12.63 -24.08 1.40
C SER A 143 -12.53 -25.10 2.56
N GLN A 144 -11.32 -25.45 3.01
CA GLN A 144 -11.07 -26.39 4.12
C GLN A 144 -10.51 -25.69 5.37
N ARG A 145 -10.18 -24.39 5.28
CA ARG A 145 -9.70 -23.63 6.44
C ARG A 145 -10.87 -23.32 7.35
N ARG A 146 -10.80 -23.78 8.59
CA ARG A 146 -11.70 -23.30 9.64
C ARG A 146 -11.29 -21.87 9.99
N SER A 147 -12.27 -20.99 10.19
CA SER A 147 -12.00 -19.64 10.66
C SER A 147 -11.25 -19.71 12.00
N VAL A 148 -10.24 -18.86 12.16
CA VAL A 148 -9.54 -18.75 13.45
C VAL A 148 -10.51 -18.22 14.51
N ALA A 149 -11.40 -17.33 14.11
CA ALA A 149 -12.42 -16.74 14.98
C ALA A 149 -13.35 -17.79 15.60
N ASP A 150 -13.61 -18.90 14.93
CA ASP A 150 -14.47 -19.97 15.46
C ASP A 150 -13.79 -20.79 16.57
N SER A 151 -12.47 -20.64 16.73
CA SER A 151 -11.65 -21.39 17.69
C SER A 151 -11.17 -20.57 18.89
N VAL A 152 -11.52 -19.28 18.94
CA VAL A 152 -11.03 -18.35 19.95
C VAL A 152 -12.20 -17.62 20.61
N ASP A 153 -12.13 -17.47 21.92
CA ASP A 153 -13.11 -16.72 22.71
C ASP A 153 -12.36 -15.76 23.64
N TYR A 154 -12.59 -14.45 23.49
CA TYR A 154 -11.94 -13.46 24.35
C TYR A 154 -12.46 -13.50 25.78
N HIS A 155 -13.67 -14.04 26.04
CA HIS A 155 -14.23 -14.12 27.38
C HIS A 155 -13.42 -15.02 28.29
N THR A 156 -12.79 -16.07 27.75
CA THR A 156 -11.97 -17.03 28.50
C THR A 156 -10.54 -16.55 28.77
N ILE A 157 -10.16 -15.37 28.29
CA ILE A 157 -8.81 -14.82 28.48
C ILE A 157 -8.84 -13.93 29.72
N ASP A 158 -8.18 -14.36 30.78
CA ASP A 158 -7.99 -13.56 32.00
C ASP A 158 -7.12 -12.33 31.73
N VAL A 159 -7.34 -11.27 32.50
CA VAL A 159 -6.48 -10.07 32.48
C VAL A 159 -5.83 -9.94 33.84
N GLU A 160 -4.51 -9.88 33.80
CA GLU A 160 -3.61 -9.87 34.93
C GLU A 160 -3.85 -8.60 35.76
N PRO A 161 -3.87 -8.69 37.10
CA PRO A 161 -4.10 -7.54 37.96
C PRO A 161 -3.13 -6.38 37.72
N GLU A 162 -1.91 -6.69 37.27
CA GLU A 162 -0.84 -5.73 37.00
C GLU A 162 -1.07 -4.94 35.69
N TYR A 163 -1.97 -5.39 34.82
CA TYR A 163 -2.26 -4.70 33.56
C TYR A 163 -2.96 -3.36 33.83
N ALA A 164 -2.24 -2.25 33.63
CA ALA A 164 -2.72 -0.89 33.86
C ALA A 164 -3.06 -0.12 32.56
N GLY A 165 -3.17 -0.82 31.42
CA GLY A 165 -3.55 -0.22 30.15
C GLY A 165 -5.07 -0.07 29.98
N ALA A 166 -5.49 0.41 28.81
CA ALA A 166 -6.90 0.54 28.44
C ALA A 166 -7.68 -0.79 28.59
N ARG A 167 -8.88 -0.72 29.20
CA ARG A 167 -9.77 -1.87 29.42
C ARG A 167 -11.13 -1.63 28.79
N ILE A 168 -11.65 -2.64 28.10
CA ILE A 168 -13.04 -2.65 27.64
C ILE A 168 -13.90 -3.22 28.77
N GLU A 169 -14.79 -2.41 29.31
CA GLU A 169 -15.76 -2.86 30.32
C GLU A 169 -16.99 -3.45 29.60
N GLY A 170 -17.18 -4.77 29.73
CA GLY A 170 -18.24 -5.50 29.03
C GLY A 170 -17.97 -5.67 27.53
N ASP A 171 -19.01 -5.56 26.72
CA ASP A 171 -18.97 -5.86 25.27
C ASP A 171 -18.90 -4.62 24.38
N THR A 172 -18.98 -3.42 24.94
CA THR A 172 -19.07 -2.17 24.18
C THR A 172 -17.74 -1.42 24.18
N VAL A 173 -17.22 -1.13 22.98
CA VAL A 173 -16.08 -0.24 22.80
C VAL A 173 -16.55 1.20 22.96
N THR A 174 -16.02 1.93 23.94
CA THR A 174 -16.43 3.31 24.25
C THR A 174 -15.38 4.33 23.83
N LEU A 175 -15.78 5.59 23.65
CA LEU A 175 -14.85 6.67 23.33
C LEU A 175 -13.75 6.84 24.39
N ASP A 176 -14.07 6.66 25.68
CA ASP A 176 -13.09 6.75 26.76
C ASP A 176 -12.04 5.64 26.69
N PHE A 177 -12.48 4.41 26.35
CA PHE A 177 -11.55 3.32 26.07
C PHE A 177 -10.65 3.65 24.88
N VAL A 178 -11.21 4.10 23.75
CA VAL A 178 -10.42 4.40 22.55
C VAL A 178 -9.40 5.51 22.81
N LYS A 179 -9.81 6.58 23.52
CA LYS A 179 -8.89 7.66 23.94
C LYS A 179 -7.76 7.14 24.83
N LYS A 180 -8.08 6.30 25.82
CA LYS A 180 -7.07 5.71 26.71
C LYS A 180 -6.12 4.79 25.95
N MET A 181 -6.64 4.00 25.01
CA MET A 181 -5.86 3.09 24.17
C MET A 181 -4.90 3.87 23.26
N MET A 182 -5.37 4.92 22.60
CA MET A 182 -4.52 5.79 21.78
C MET A 182 -3.41 6.45 22.61
N GLU A 183 -3.70 6.87 23.84
CA GLU A 183 -2.68 7.42 24.74
C GLU A 183 -1.66 6.35 25.17
N ASP A 184 -2.11 5.12 25.44
CA ASP A 184 -1.20 4.00 25.74
C ASP A 184 -0.29 3.68 24.53
N PHE A 185 -0.85 3.62 23.32
CA PHE A 185 -0.08 3.44 22.08
C PHE A 185 0.89 4.60 21.82
N LYS A 186 0.48 5.85 22.06
CA LYS A 186 1.36 7.02 21.94
C LYS A 186 2.59 6.89 22.84
N ASN A 187 2.41 6.28 24.01
CA ASN A 187 3.46 5.97 24.99
C ASN A 187 4.11 4.59 24.79
N GLN A 188 3.97 3.97 23.62
CA GLN A 188 4.56 2.68 23.24
C GLN A 188 4.17 1.50 24.17
N LYS A 189 3.00 1.56 24.80
CA LYS A 189 2.43 0.43 25.54
C LYS A 189 1.58 -0.43 24.61
N CYS A 190 1.55 -1.74 24.87
CA CYS A 190 0.69 -2.66 24.13
C CYS A 190 -0.71 -2.76 24.76
N LEU A 191 -1.73 -2.90 23.92
CA LEU A 191 -3.07 -3.29 24.35
C LEU A 191 -3.05 -4.77 24.79
N HIS A 192 -3.79 -5.11 25.85
CA HIS A 192 -3.90 -6.49 26.27
C HIS A 192 -4.52 -7.37 25.18
N ARG A 193 -4.02 -8.62 25.03
CA ARG A 193 -4.47 -9.55 23.98
C ARG A 193 -5.97 -9.85 24.04
N ARG A 194 -6.57 -9.86 25.24
CA ARG A 194 -8.03 -9.99 25.43
C ARG A 194 -8.79 -8.91 24.63
N TYR A 195 -8.44 -7.64 24.84
CA TYR A 195 -9.15 -6.52 24.23
C TYR A 195 -8.81 -6.38 22.74
N ALA A 196 -7.57 -6.67 22.35
CA ALA A 196 -7.21 -6.78 20.93
C ALA A 196 -8.05 -7.84 20.22
N LEU A 197 -8.22 -9.02 20.83
CA LEU A 197 -9.04 -10.09 20.26
C LEU A 197 -10.52 -9.67 20.17
N GLN A 198 -11.05 -9.05 21.22
CA GLN A 198 -12.42 -8.52 21.23
C GLN A 198 -12.67 -7.54 20.08
N ILE A 199 -11.78 -6.54 19.90
CA ILE A 199 -11.87 -5.55 18.80
C ILE A 199 -11.84 -6.22 17.44
N VAL A 200 -10.89 -7.12 17.20
CA VAL A 200 -10.71 -7.76 15.89
C VAL A 200 -11.88 -8.68 15.55
N LEU A 201 -12.39 -9.45 16.52
CA LEU A 201 -13.56 -10.34 16.31
C LEU A 201 -14.85 -9.55 16.05
N GLN A 202 -15.09 -8.47 16.80
CA GLN A 202 -16.24 -7.59 16.57
C GLN A 202 -16.15 -6.93 15.19
N THR A 203 -14.97 -6.43 14.82
CA THR A 203 -14.72 -5.84 13.49
C THR A 203 -14.98 -6.84 12.37
N ARG A 204 -14.51 -8.09 12.51
CA ARG A 204 -14.77 -9.17 11.55
C ARG A 204 -16.26 -9.33 11.29
N ALA A 205 -17.06 -9.45 12.36
CA ALA A 205 -18.50 -9.63 12.25
C ALA A 205 -19.17 -8.46 11.50
N MET A 206 -18.75 -7.23 11.81
CA MET A 206 -19.26 -6.02 11.15
C MET A 206 -18.89 -5.98 9.66
N LEU A 207 -17.62 -6.19 9.33
CA LEU A 207 -17.13 -6.16 7.94
C LEU A 207 -17.73 -7.28 7.09
N HIS A 208 -17.90 -8.48 7.66
CA HIS A 208 -18.48 -9.62 6.96
C HIS A 208 -19.94 -9.36 6.54
N ALA A 209 -20.68 -8.55 7.29
CA ALA A 209 -22.06 -8.18 6.97
C ALA A 209 -22.16 -7.12 5.85
N LEU A 210 -21.07 -6.44 5.49
CA LEU A 210 -21.08 -5.40 4.47
C LEU A 210 -21.00 -5.97 3.04
N PRO A 211 -21.57 -5.27 2.04
CA PRO A 211 -21.33 -5.57 0.64
C PRO A 211 -19.89 -5.21 0.22
N SER A 212 -19.45 -5.73 -0.93
CA SER A 212 -18.12 -5.41 -1.47
C SER A 212 -18.00 -3.97 -1.98
N LEU A 213 -19.14 -3.33 -2.29
CA LEU A 213 -19.27 -1.91 -2.56
C LEU A 213 -20.28 -1.28 -1.59
N VAL A 214 -19.80 -0.39 -0.73
CA VAL A 214 -20.60 0.26 0.33
C VAL A 214 -21.10 1.62 -0.16
N GLY A 215 -22.40 1.87 -0.02
CA GLY A 215 -22.96 3.21 -0.23
C GLY A 215 -22.90 4.02 1.06
N ILE A 216 -22.43 5.27 0.97
CA ILE A 216 -22.37 6.22 2.08
C ILE A 216 -23.30 7.39 1.75
N ASN A 217 -24.25 7.68 2.64
CA ASN A 217 -25.15 8.81 2.50
C ASN A 217 -24.80 9.92 3.51
N VAL A 218 -24.33 11.05 3.00
CA VAL A 218 -24.03 12.28 3.73
C VAL A 218 -25.21 13.23 3.54
N ALA A 219 -25.93 13.51 4.63
CA ALA A 219 -27.07 14.40 4.64
C ALA A 219 -26.65 15.88 4.42
N ASP A 220 -27.56 16.71 3.91
CA ASP A 220 -27.30 18.14 3.71
C ASP A 220 -26.79 18.84 4.97
N GLY A 221 -25.71 19.62 4.83
CA GLY A 221 -25.04 20.28 5.95
C GLY A 221 -24.19 19.35 6.82
N LYS A 222 -24.06 18.07 6.46
CA LYS A 222 -23.09 17.12 7.03
C LYS A 222 -21.93 16.88 6.06
N HIS A 223 -20.88 16.26 6.58
CA HIS A 223 -19.65 16.00 5.85
C HIS A 223 -19.11 14.60 6.10
N ILE A 224 -18.13 14.20 5.29
CA ILE A 224 -17.26 13.04 5.50
C ILE A 224 -15.82 13.39 5.13
N ASN A 225 -14.87 12.78 5.82
CA ASN A 225 -13.44 12.93 5.55
C ASN A 225 -12.89 11.66 4.90
N VAL A 226 -12.13 11.79 3.81
CA VAL A 226 -11.48 10.68 3.11
C VAL A 226 -9.97 10.80 3.28
N CYS A 227 -9.38 9.81 3.92
CA CYS A 227 -7.93 9.63 4.07
C CYS A 227 -7.47 8.54 3.09
N GLY A 228 -6.26 8.69 2.57
CA GLY A 228 -5.58 7.63 1.84
C GLY A 228 -4.74 6.75 2.77
N ASP A 229 -3.66 6.22 2.21
CA ASP A 229 -2.72 5.32 2.86
C ASP A 229 -2.10 6.00 4.10
N VAL A 230 -1.93 5.23 5.17
CA VAL A 230 -1.26 5.67 6.41
C VAL A 230 -0.09 4.78 6.81
N HIS A 231 -0.01 3.55 6.29
CA HIS A 231 1.16 2.67 6.37
C HIS A 231 1.84 2.61 7.75
N GLY A 232 1.09 2.33 8.81
CA GLY A 232 1.64 2.19 10.15
C GLY A 232 2.30 3.44 10.73
N GLN A 233 2.03 4.64 10.18
CA GLN A 233 2.47 5.92 10.74
C GLN A 233 1.49 6.40 11.82
N PHE A 234 1.45 5.68 12.95
CA PHE A 234 0.49 5.92 14.03
C PHE A 234 0.48 7.36 14.57
N TYR A 235 1.64 8.00 14.67
CA TYR A 235 1.75 9.35 15.19
C TYR A 235 1.16 10.39 14.23
N ASP A 236 1.29 10.16 12.93
CA ASP A 236 0.63 11.00 11.91
C ASP A 236 -0.89 10.76 11.87
N LEU A 237 -1.34 9.52 12.12
CA LEU A 237 -2.78 9.25 12.32
C LEU A 237 -3.35 10.06 13.50
N LEU A 238 -2.63 10.14 14.62
CA LEU A 238 -3.04 10.99 15.74
C LEU A 238 -3.08 12.47 15.35
N ASN A 239 -2.10 12.93 14.55
CA ASN A 239 -2.08 14.30 14.04
C ASN A 239 -3.28 14.61 13.13
N ILE A 240 -3.72 13.67 12.27
CA ILE A 240 -4.96 13.81 11.49
C ILE A 240 -6.15 14.06 12.43
N PHE A 241 -6.28 13.26 13.50
CA PHE A 241 -7.37 13.41 14.46
C PHE A 241 -7.28 14.69 15.31
N GLU A 242 -6.08 15.19 15.59
CA GLU A 242 -5.87 16.47 16.26
C GLU A 242 -6.27 17.65 15.37
N LEU A 243 -5.90 17.60 14.08
CA LEU A 243 -6.18 18.65 13.10
C LEU A 243 -7.65 18.69 12.65
N ASN A 244 -8.30 17.53 12.54
CA ASN A 244 -9.60 17.39 11.89
C ASN A 244 -10.68 16.77 12.79
N GLY A 245 -10.37 16.58 14.08
CA GLY A 245 -11.26 16.02 15.08
C GLY A 245 -11.34 14.49 15.03
N LEU A 246 -11.67 13.89 16.17
CA LEU A 246 -11.84 12.45 16.29
C LEU A 246 -12.99 11.92 15.43
N PRO A 247 -12.93 10.65 15.00
CA PRO A 247 -14.07 9.97 14.38
C PRO A 247 -15.29 9.94 15.29
N SER A 248 -16.43 10.35 14.74
CA SER A 248 -17.75 10.29 15.39
C SER A 248 -18.85 10.23 14.32
N GLU A 249 -20.10 10.04 14.73
CA GLU A 249 -21.25 10.10 13.80
C GLU A 249 -21.38 11.47 13.11
N ASP A 250 -20.98 12.55 13.79
CA ASP A 250 -20.95 13.91 13.24
C ASP A 250 -19.64 14.23 12.51
N ASN A 251 -18.62 13.38 12.60
CA ASN A 251 -17.33 13.54 11.95
C ASN A 251 -16.82 12.21 11.39
N PRO A 252 -17.51 11.63 10.38
CA PRO A 252 -17.16 10.33 9.86
C PRO A 252 -15.88 10.37 9.01
N TYR A 253 -15.15 9.25 9.03
CA TYR A 253 -13.95 9.04 8.23
C TYR A 253 -14.08 7.82 7.33
N LEU A 254 -13.51 7.91 6.13
CA LEU A 254 -13.20 6.79 5.24
C LEU A 254 -11.69 6.71 5.08
N PHE A 255 -11.06 5.64 5.56
CA PHE A 255 -9.66 5.34 5.23
C PHE A 255 -9.61 4.38 4.05
N ASN A 256 -8.95 4.81 2.98
CA ASN A 256 -8.99 4.17 1.67
C ASN A 256 -7.87 3.13 1.47
N GLY A 257 -7.79 2.16 2.38
CA GLY A 257 -6.80 1.08 2.34
C GLY A 257 -5.40 1.48 2.82
N ASP A 258 -4.53 0.48 2.84
CA ASP A 258 -3.09 0.60 3.17
C ASP A 258 -2.85 1.26 4.53
N PHE A 259 -3.45 0.64 5.54
CA PHE A 259 -3.33 1.05 6.93
C PHE A 259 -2.02 0.58 7.55
N VAL A 260 -1.54 -0.57 7.08
CA VAL A 260 -0.43 -1.32 7.67
C VAL A 260 0.76 -1.42 6.71
N ASP A 261 1.78 -2.14 7.16
CA ASP A 261 3.06 -2.33 6.49
C ASP A 261 3.89 -1.04 6.39
N ARG A 262 5.19 -1.21 6.12
CA ARG A 262 6.18 -0.13 5.96
C ARG A 262 6.49 0.60 7.26
N GLY A 263 5.55 1.35 7.81
CA GLY A 263 5.68 1.95 9.14
C GLY A 263 5.69 0.87 10.23
N SER A 264 6.38 1.18 11.33
CA SER A 264 6.63 0.23 12.41
C SER A 264 5.64 0.34 13.59
N PHE A 265 4.52 1.01 13.36
CA PHE A 265 3.40 1.16 14.30
C PHE A 265 2.07 0.73 13.66
N SER A 266 2.12 -0.30 12.81
CA SER A 266 0.96 -0.82 12.08
C SER A 266 -0.08 -1.44 13.00
N VAL A 267 0.35 -2.09 14.09
CA VAL A 267 -0.56 -2.69 15.07
C VAL A 267 -1.37 -1.61 15.80
N GLU A 268 -0.74 -0.50 16.15
CA GLU A 268 -1.38 0.64 16.81
C GLU A 268 -2.37 1.35 15.88
N VAL A 269 -2.03 1.51 14.60
CA VAL A 269 -2.94 2.05 13.57
C VAL A 269 -4.16 1.17 13.44
N ILE A 270 -3.99 -0.12 13.11
CA ILE A 270 -5.12 -0.97 12.76
C ILE A 270 -6.07 -1.20 13.93
N LEU A 271 -5.55 -1.36 15.15
CA LEU A 271 -6.38 -1.51 16.35
C LEU A 271 -7.14 -0.22 16.67
N THR A 272 -6.55 0.95 16.43
CA THR A 272 -7.24 2.24 16.59
C THR A 272 -8.39 2.39 15.59
N LEU A 273 -8.14 2.11 14.31
CA LEU A 273 -9.17 2.18 13.26
C LEU A 273 -10.33 1.21 13.54
N PHE A 274 -10.01 -0.03 13.88
CA PHE A 274 -11.00 -1.05 14.25
C PHE A 274 -11.79 -0.67 15.52
N ALA A 275 -11.14 -0.09 16.52
CA ALA A 275 -11.83 0.33 17.73
C ALA A 275 -12.82 1.47 17.48
N PHE A 276 -12.49 2.44 16.60
CA PHE A 276 -13.47 3.46 16.19
C PHE A 276 -14.66 2.85 15.43
N MET A 277 -14.42 1.85 14.58
CA MET A 277 -15.48 1.12 13.89
C MET A 277 -16.39 0.38 14.89
N CYS A 278 -15.82 -0.37 15.84
CA CYS A 278 -16.59 -1.04 16.89
C CYS A 278 -17.35 -0.06 17.80
N MET A 279 -16.80 1.14 18.03
CA MET A 279 -17.45 2.18 18.85
C MET A 279 -18.67 2.77 18.16
N SER A 280 -18.57 3.10 16.88
CA SER A 280 -19.69 3.58 16.07
C SER A 280 -19.49 3.19 14.60
N PRO A 281 -20.31 2.27 14.04
CA PRO A 281 -20.16 1.78 12.68
C PRO A 281 -20.25 2.86 11.60
N THR A 282 -20.92 3.99 11.89
CA THR A 282 -21.08 5.12 10.97
C THR A 282 -20.00 6.19 11.14
N ALA A 283 -19.17 6.09 12.18
CA ALA A 283 -18.04 7.01 12.38
C ALA A 283 -16.80 6.62 11.55
N MET A 284 -16.68 5.35 11.16
CA MET A 284 -15.48 4.83 10.51
C MET A 284 -15.82 3.83 9.40
N TYR A 285 -15.39 4.15 8.18
CA TYR A 285 -15.43 3.31 7.00
C TYR A 285 -14.00 2.93 6.60
N LEU A 286 -13.80 1.67 6.22
CA LEU A 286 -12.48 1.12 5.87
C LEU A 286 -12.59 0.41 4.52
N ALA A 287 -11.82 0.86 3.53
CA ALA A 287 -11.65 0.14 2.27
C ALA A 287 -10.42 -0.77 2.34
N ARG A 288 -10.42 -1.87 1.60
CA ARG A 288 -9.24 -2.72 1.45
C ARG A 288 -8.22 -2.04 0.52
N GLY A 289 -6.97 -1.99 0.92
CA GLY A 289 -5.82 -1.71 0.04
C GLY A 289 -5.07 -2.97 -0.36
N ASN A 290 -4.03 -2.84 -1.18
CA ASN A 290 -3.22 -4.00 -1.57
C ASN A 290 -2.37 -4.51 -0.39
N HIS A 291 -2.04 -3.65 0.58
CA HIS A 291 -1.32 -4.03 1.79
C HIS A 291 -2.18 -4.75 2.83
N GLU A 292 -3.51 -4.77 2.72
CA GLU A 292 -4.37 -5.67 3.50
C GLU A 292 -4.46 -7.07 2.84
N SER A 293 -3.29 -7.66 2.56
CA SER A 293 -3.13 -8.99 1.97
C SER A 293 -1.96 -9.76 2.58
N LYS A 294 -2.09 -11.09 2.65
CA LYS A 294 -1.06 -11.97 3.21
C LYS A 294 0.26 -11.86 2.45
N SER A 295 0.18 -11.67 1.13
CA SER A 295 1.37 -11.54 0.27
C SER A 295 2.22 -10.32 0.65
N MET A 296 1.59 -9.18 0.93
CA MET A 296 2.29 -7.94 1.29
C MET A 296 2.74 -7.98 2.76
N ASN A 297 1.86 -8.35 3.68
CA ASN A 297 2.15 -8.32 5.12
C ASN A 297 3.37 -9.15 5.53
N LYS A 298 3.58 -10.27 4.83
CA LYS A 298 4.70 -11.18 5.03
C LYS A 298 6.06 -10.57 4.68
N ILE A 299 6.07 -9.62 3.74
CA ILE A 299 7.28 -8.98 3.22
C ILE A 299 7.49 -7.64 3.92
N TYR A 300 6.43 -6.85 4.08
CA TYR A 300 6.48 -5.43 4.37
C TYR A 300 6.29 -5.03 5.83
N GLY A 301 6.16 -5.99 6.74
CA GLY A 301 6.41 -5.78 8.17
C GLY A 301 5.24 -6.08 9.08
N PHE A 302 4.00 -5.98 8.63
CA PHE A 302 2.84 -6.17 9.49
C PHE A 302 2.79 -7.56 10.12
N GLU A 303 3.06 -8.62 9.34
CA GLU A 303 3.11 -9.98 9.90
C GLU A 303 4.18 -10.10 11.01
N GLY A 304 5.37 -9.53 10.79
CA GLY A 304 6.45 -9.55 11.77
C GLY A 304 6.11 -8.74 13.02
N GLU A 305 5.44 -7.59 12.84
CA GLU A 305 5.03 -6.71 13.93
C GLU A 305 3.94 -7.38 14.79
N VAL A 306 2.95 -8.00 14.17
CA VAL A 306 1.90 -8.77 14.85
C VAL A 306 2.49 -9.94 15.63
N ARG A 307 3.42 -10.72 15.04
CA ARG A 307 4.11 -11.80 15.76
C ARG A 307 4.90 -11.29 16.97
N SER A 308 5.49 -10.10 16.86
CA SER A 308 6.29 -9.50 17.92
C SER A 308 5.44 -8.93 19.05
N LYS A 309 4.35 -8.20 18.73
CA LYS A 309 3.54 -7.46 19.72
C LYS A 309 2.34 -8.27 20.24
N LEU A 310 1.82 -9.18 19.43
CA LEU A 310 0.65 -10.01 19.73
C LEU A 310 1.04 -11.49 19.70
N SER A 311 0.60 -12.27 18.71
CA SER A 311 0.92 -13.70 18.59
C SER A 311 0.68 -14.23 17.17
N GLU A 312 1.07 -15.48 16.92
CA GLU A 312 0.82 -16.18 15.65
C GLU A 312 -0.67 -16.22 15.26
N MET A 313 -1.54 -16.45 16.24
CA MET A 313 -2.97 -16.54 16.02
C MET A 313 -3.53 -15.24 15.42
N PHE A 314 -3.01 -14.08 15.87
CA PHE A 314 -3.43 -12.79 15.35
C PHE A 314 -3.02 -12.58 13.88
N VAL A 315 -1.93 -13.19 13.40
CA VAL A 315 -1.53 -13.10 11.98
C VAL A 315 -2.64 -13.66 11.09
N GLU A 316 -3.09 -14.88 11.39
CA GLU A 316 -4.13 -15.54 10.60
C GLU A 316 -5.50 -14.87 10.82
N LEU A 317 -5.79 -14.39 12.04
CA LEU A 317 -7.03 -13.66 12.30
C LEU A 317 -7.08 -12.33 11.53
N PHE A 318 -6.02 -11.53 11.52
CA PHE A 318 -5.98 -10.29 10.74
C PHE A 318 -6.10 -10.56 9.24
N ALA A 319 -5.43 -11.60 8.72
CA ALA A 319 -5.58 -11.98 7.31
C ALA A 319 -7.04 -12.31 6.95
N GLU A 320 -7.76 -13.01 7.85
CA GLU A 320 -9.18 -13.31 7.67
C GLU A 320 -10.05 -12.03 7.71
N VAL A 321 -9.80 -11.13 8.67
CA VAL A 321 -10.53 -9.85 8.78
C VAL A 321 -10.28 -8.96 7.58
N PHE A 322 -9.04 -8.91 7.07
CA PHE A 322 -8.69 -8.16 5.87
C PHE A 322 -9.42 -8.68 4.63
N CYS A 323 -9.67 -9.98 4.53
CA CYS A 323 -10.54 -10.54 3.48
C CYS A 323 -12.00 -10.10 3.59
N CYS A 324 -12.45 -9.58 4.74
CA CYS A 324 -13.80 -9.05 4.92
C CYS A 324 -13.94 -7.57 4.53
N LEU A 325 -12.83 -6.82 4.39
CA LEU A 325 -12.85 -5.39 4.08
C LEU A 325 -13.54 -5.11 2.73
N PRO A 326 -14.50 -4.17 2.64
CA PRO A 326 -15.07 -3.70 1.38
C PRO A 326 -14.00 -3.22 0.39
N LEU A 327 -14.26 -3.41 -0.91
CA LEU A 327 -13.31 -3.07 -1.97
C LEU A 327 -13.44 -1.63 -2.47
N ALA A 328 -14.64 -1.05 -2.33
CA ALA A 328 -14.92 0.31 -2.78
C ALA A 328 -16.09 0.94 -2.01
N HIS A 329 -16.17 2.27 -2.07
CA HIS A 329 -17.24 3.06 -1.51
C HIS A 329 -17.84 4.00 -2.55
N VAL A 330 -19.11 4.36 -2.39
CA VAL A 330 -19.76 5.41 -3.19
C VAL A 330 -20.44 6.40 -2.26
N ILE A 331 -20.02 7.66 -2.30
CA ILE A 331 -20.58 8.74 -1.47
C ILE A 331 -21.67 9.45 -2.28
N ASN A 332 -22.90 9.47 -1.74
CA ASN A 332 -24.10 10.09 -2.31
C ASN A 332 -24.34 9.74 -3.79
N ASP A 333 -24.01 8.51 -4.21
CA ASP A 333 -24.09 8.06 -5.61
C ASP A 333 -23.29 8.93 -6.60
N LYS A 334 -22.34 9.75 -6.12
CA LYS A 334 -21.57 10.71 -6.94
C LYS A 334 -20.07 10.48 -6.94
N ILE A 335 -19.48 10.12 -5.80
CA ILE A 335 -18.03 9.98 -5.67
C ILE A 335 -17.71 8.51 -5.45
N PHE A 336 -16.99 7.90 -6.40
CA PHE A 336 -16.48 6.54 -6.26
C PHE A 336 -15.10 6.58 -5.62
N VAL A 337 -14.94 5.87 -4.51
CA VAL A 337 -13.69 5.79 -3.74
C VAL A 337 -13.17 4.37 -3.76
N VAL A 338 -11.92 4.20 -4.19
CA VAL A 338 -11.24 2.90 -4.34
C VAL A 338 -9.75 3.08 -4.02
N HIS A 339 -9.08 2.09 -3.46
CA HIS A 339 -7.65 2.23 -3.14
C HIS A 339 -6.77 2.42 -4.40
N GLY A 340 -6.76 1.44 -5.29
CA GLY A 340 -5.98 1.43 -6.53
C GLY A 340 -6.66 2.24 -7.63
N GLY A 341 -7.55 1.63 -8.41
CA GLY A 341 -8.11 2.33 -9.57
C GLY A 341 -9.15 1.58 -10.38
N LEU A 342 -9.17 1.87 -11.68
CA LEU A 342 -10.16 1.37 -12.63
C LEU A 342 -9.66 0.14 -13.40
N PHE A 343 -10.46 -0.32 -14.35
CA PHE A 343 -10.42 -1.69 -14.86
C PHE A 343 -9.78 -1.81 -16.25
N SER A 344 -9.30 -3.01 -16.57
CA SER A 344 -8.76 -3.38 -17.88
C SER A 344 -9.80 -3.44 -18.99
N VAL A 345 -11.07 -3.59 -18.63
CA VAL A 345 -12.21 -3.62 -19.54
C VAL A 345 -13.15 -2.44 -19.31
N ASP A 346 -13.81 -1.98 -20.37
CA ASP A 346 -14.90 -1.00 -20.28
C ASP A 346 -16.22 -1.72 -19.93
N GLY A 347 -17.25 -0.98 -19.51
CA GLY A 347 -18.57 -1.52 -19.21
C GLY A 347 -18.81 -1.98 -17.76
N VAL A 348 -17.78 -1.98 -16.91
CA VAL A 348 -17.90 -2.35 -15.48
C VAL A 348 -18.85 -1.40 -14.76
N LYS A 349 -19.85 -1.95 -14.09
CA LYS A 349 -20.88 -1.22 -13.34
C LYS A 349 -20.73 -1.38 -11.84
N LEU A 350 -21.30 -0.46 -11.06
CA LEU A 350 -21.34 -0.57 -9.59
C LEU A 350 -21.92 -1.91 -9.08
N PRO A 351 -22.96 -2.50 -9.69
CA PRO A 351 -23.44 -3.84 -9.31
C PRO A 351 -22.40 -4.95 -9.51
N ASP A 352 -21.53 -4.86 -10.52
CA ASP A 352 -20.48 -5.86 -10.74
C ASP A 352 -19.48 -5.84 -9.57
N ILE A 353 -19.09 -4.63 -9.13
CA ILE A 353 -18.19 -4.43 -7.98
C ILE A 353 -18.87 -4.91 -6.69
N ARG A 354 -20.16 -4.60 -6.51
CA ARG A 354 -20.94 -5.03 -5.34
C ARG A 354 -21.04 -6.56 -5.25
N ALA A 355 -21.07 -7.25 -6.38
CA ALA A 355 -21.21 -8.71 -6.47
C ALA A 355 -19.89 -9.49 -6.37
N ILE A 356 -18.73 -8.81 -6.29
CA ILE A 356 -17.43 -9.48 -6.11
C ILE A 356 -17.43 -10.27 -4.81
N ASP A 357 -17.15 -11.57 -4.89
CA ASP A 357 -16.83 -12.39 -3.73
C ASP A 357 -15.41 -12.06 -3.25
N ARG A 358 -15.34 -11.20 -2.21
CA ARG A 358 -14.09 -10.62 -1.71
C ARG A 358 -13.43 -11.40 -0.59
N PHE A 359 -14.08 -12.45 -0.07
CA PHE A 359 -13.66 -13.20 1.13
C PHE A 359 -12.49 -14.16 0.84
N ARG A 360 -11.43 -13.61 0.25
CA ARG A 360 -10.26 -14.32 -0.25
C ARG A 360 -9.08 -13.37 -0.39
N GLU A 361 -7.89 -13.92 -0.56
CA GLU A 361 -6.74 -13.13 -1.01
C GLU A 361 -6.98 -12.58 -2.43
N PRO A 362 -6.45 -11.37 -2.75
CA PRO A 362 -6.58 -10.81 -4.08
C PRO A 362 -6.01 -11.76 -5.15
N PRO A 363 -6.76 -12.06 -6.22
CA PRO A 363 -6.25 -12.85 -7.34
C PRO A 363 -5.17 -12.07 -8.12
N GLU A 364 -4.44 -12.78 -9.00
CA GLU A 364 -3.44 -12.16 -9.88
C GLU A 364 -4.07 -11.31 -11.00
N GLU A 365 -5.35 -11.52 -11.32
CA GLU A 365 -6.10 -10.83 -12.38
C GLU A 365 -7.57 -10.61 -12.02
N GLY A 366 -8.26 -9.77 -12.80
CA GLY A 366 -9.69 -9.49 -12.67
C GLY A 366 -10.01 -8.31 -11.76
N LEU A 367 -11.31 -8.00 -11.62
CA LEU A 367 -11.80 -6.74 -11.01
C LEU A 367 -11.24 -6.50 -9.60
N MET A 368 -11.21 -7.51 -8.74
CA MET A 368 -10.68 -7.38 -7.38
C MET A 368 -9.20 -7.00 -7.36
N CYS A 369 -8.40 -7.59 -8.25
CA CYS A 369 -6.99 -7.24 -8.39
C CYS A 369 -6.85 -5.78 -8.86
N GLU A 370 -7.58 -5.42 -9.91
CA GLU A 370 -7.47 -4.11 -10.56
C GLU A 370 -7.93 -2.95 -9.65
N LEU A 371 -8.96 -3.17 -8.82
CA LEU A 371 -9.41 -2.21 -7.80
C LEU A 371 -8.29 -1.88 -6.80
N LEU A 372 -7.44 -2.86 -6.47
CA LEU A 372 -6.41 -2.70 -5.45
C LEU A 372 -5.05 -2.25 -6.01
N TRP A 373 -4.79 -2.43 -7.31
CA TRP A 373 -3.43 -2.30 -7.87
C TRP A 373 -3.27 -1.35 -9.06
N SER A 374 -4.36 -0.89 -9.67
CA SER A 374 -4.25 -0.09 -10.91
C SER A 374 -3.92 1.37 -10.61
N ASP A 375 -3.19 2.00 -11.52
CA ASP A 375 -2.77 3.40 -11.42
C ASP A 375 -3.28 4.23 -12.61
N PRO A 376 -3.60 5.51 -12.43
CA PRO A 376 -3.84 6.42 -13.55
C PRO A 376 -2.59 6.61 -14.43
N GLN A 377 -2.79 7.00 -15.68
CA GLN A 377 -1.72 7.46 -16.57
C GLN A 377 -2.13 8.72 -17.33
N PRO A 378 -1.19 9.63 -17.62
CA PRO A 378 -1.50 10.85 -18.36
C PRO A 378 -2.01 10.58 -19.79
N GLN A 379 -1.50 9.52 -20.43
CA GLN A 379 -1.87 9.19 -21.82
C GLN A 379 -3.24 8.49 -21.87
N LEU A 380 -4.01 8.77 -22.92
CA LEU A 380 -5.28 8.08 -23.16
C LEU A 380 -5.08 6.58 -23.40
N GLY A 381 -6.13 5.80 -23.14
CA GLY A 381 -6.16 4.35 -23.31
C GLY A 381 -5.71 3.59 -22.07
N ARG A 382 -5.13 2.42 -22.27
CA ARG A 382 -4.62 1.54 -21.21
C ARG A 382 -3.18 1.15 -21.52
N GLY A 383 -2.39 0.98 -20.48
CA GLY A 383 -0.98 0.57 -20.55
C GLY A 383 -0.65 -0.52 -19.53
N PRO A 384 0.51 -1.16 -19.67
CA PRO A 384 1.00 -2.09 -18.64
C PRO A 384 1.22 -1.33 -17.34
N SER A 385 0.81 -1.93 -16.22
CA SER A 385 1.08 -1.36 -14.89
C SER A 385 2.58 -1.22 -14.65
N LYS A 386 2.98 -0.06 -14.14
CA LYS A 386 4.34 0.18 -13.67
C LYS A 386 4.72 -0.72 -12.50
N ARG A 387 3.76 -1.27 -11.78
CA ARG A 387 3.96 -2.20 -10.64
C ARG A 387 4.13 -3.65 -11.08
N GLY A 388 3.76 -3.98 -12.33
CA GLY A 388 3.77 -5.34 -12.85
C GLY A 388 2.58 -6.20 -12.41
N VAL A 389 1.54 -5.57 -11.85
CA VAL A 389 0.23 -6.14 -11.47
C VAL A 389 -0.83 -5.04 -11.62
N GLY A 390 -2.05 -5.39 -12.02
CA GLY A 390 -3.06 -4.42 -12.44
C GLY A 390 -2.75 -3.79 -13.80
N LEU A 391 -3.21 -2.56 -14.04
CA LEU A 391 -2.95 -1.80 -15.26
C LEU A 391 -2.72 -0.31 -15.01
N SER A 392 -2.27 0.38 -16.05
CA SER A 392 -2.35 1.83 -16.12
C SER A 392 -3.55 2.25 -16.98
N PHE A 393 -4.34 3.22 -16.54
CA PHE A 393 -5.56 3.68 -17.24
C PHE A 393 -5.60 5.20 -17.45
N GLY A 394 -5.96 5.64 -18.66
CA GLY A 394 -6.02 7.04 -19.04
C GLY A 394 -7.32 7.75 -18.69
N GLY A 395 -7.32 9.08 -18.88
CA GLY A 395 -8.48 9.92 -18.57
C GLY A 395 -9.76 9.60 -19.36
N ASP A 396 -9.65 8.98 -20.54
CA ASP A 396 -10.81 8.49 -21.29
C ASP A 396 -11.48 7.28 -20.61
N VAL A 397 -10.71 6.40 -19.97
CA VAL A 397 -11.24 5.28 -19.17
C VAL A 397 -12.00 5.82 -17.96
N THR A 398 -11.43 6.79 -17.25
CA THR A 398 -12.10 7.43 -16.10
C THR A 398 -13.39 8.12 -16.53
N LYS A 399 -13.36 8.90 -17.61
CA LYS A 399 -14.57 9.59 -18.12
C LYS A 399 -15.67 8.60 -18.49
N ARG A 400 -15.35 7.52 -19.20
CA ARG A 400 -16.33 6.48 -19.57
C ARG A 400 -16.95 5.84 -18.32
N PHE A 401 -16.13 5.37 -17.38
CA PHE A 401 -16.63 4.73 -16.16
C PHE A 401 -17.57 5.64 -15.35
N LEU A 402 -17.20 6.92 -15.19
CA LEU A 402 -18.02 7.90 -14.49
C LEU A 402 -19.36 8.14 -15.19
N GLN A 403 -19.34 8.39 -16.50
CA GLN A 403 -20.55 8.59 -17.31
C GLN A 403 -21.48 7.39 -17.25
N GLU A 404 -20.92 6.20 -17.40
CA GLU A 404 -21.64 4.93 -17.45
C GLU A 404 -22.29 4.52 -16.13
N ASN A 405 -21.83 5.08 -15.01
CA ASN A 405 -22.32 4.82 -13.66
C ASN A 405 -22.97 6.05 -13.01
N ASN A 406 -23.17 7.15 -13.75
CA ASN A 406 -23.75 8.42 -13.27
C ASN A 406 -22.99 9.07 -12.09
N LEU A 407 -21.67 8.89 -12.07
CA LEU A 407 -20.75 9.43 -11.07
C LEU A 407 -20.08 10.72 -11.57
N ASP A 408 -19.59 11.53 -10.63
CA ASP A 408 -18.96 12.81 -10.91
C ASP A 408 -17.43 12.77 -10.78
N LEU A 409 -16.91 11.93 -9.87
CA LEU A 409 -15.50 11.91 -9.44
C LEU A 409 -15.06 10.51 -9.00
N VAL A 410 -13.81 10.15 -9.34
CA VAL A 410 -13.06 9.05 -8.70
C VAL A 410 -12.08 9.63 -7.67
N VAL A 411 -12.07 9.09 -6.46
CA VAL A 411 -11.03 9.34 -5.46
C VAL A 411 -10.28 8.03 -5.23
N ARG A 412 -8.94 8.10 -5.24
CA ARG A 412 -8.08 6.95 -5.00
C ARG A 412 -6.84 7.29 -4.19
N SER A 413 -6.03 6.30 -3.82
CA SER A 413 -4.86 6.50 -2.94
C SER A 413 -3.58 5.88 -3.51
N HIS A 414 -2.97 4.84 -2.92
CA HIS A 414 -1.98 3.89 -3.51
C HIS A 414 -0.66 4.44 -4.10
N GLU A 415 -0.57 5.73 -4.47
CA GLU A 415 0.63 6.41 -4.96
C GLU A 415 0.99 7.58 -4.05
N VAL A 416 2.25 7.60 -3.61
CA VAL A 416 2.82 8.74 -2.90
C VAL A 416 2.78 9.97 -3.81
N LYS A 417 2.29 11.10 -3.30
CA LYS A 417 2.30 12.40 -3.98
C LYS A 417 3.00 13.44 -3.13
N ASP A 418 3.81 14.31 -3.75
CA ASP A 418 4.63 15.30 -3.04
C ASP A 418 3.80 16.21 -2.12
N GLU A 419 2.63 16.67 -2.58
CA GLU A 419 1.71 17.52 -1.81
C GLU A 419 0.65 16.72 -1.05
N GLY A 420 0.79 15.39 -0.99
CA GLY A 420 -0.19 14.48 -0.39
C GLY A 420 -1.43 14.24 -1.26
N TYR A 421 -1.56 14.92 -2.40
CA TYR A 421 -2.62 14.69 -3.37
C TYR A 421 -2.18 15.06 -4.79
N GLU A 422 -2.94 14.58 -5.78
CA GLU A 422 -2.85 15.04 -7.17
C GLU A 422 -4.23 15.02 -7.84
N ILE A 423 -4.53 16.04 -8.64
CA ILE A 423 -5.77 16.11 -9.42
C ILE A 423 -5.44 15.77 -10.87
N GLU A 424 -6.01 14.67 -11.35
CA GLU A 424 -5.67 14.06 -12.63
C GLU A 424 -6.91 13.96 -13.53
N HIS A 425 -6.72 13.58 -14.79
CA HIS A 425 -7.78 13.26 -15.74
C HIS A 425 -8.86 14.36 -15.89
N ASP A 426 -8.41 15.62 -16.06
CA ASP A 426 -9.27 16.81 -16.18
C ASP A 426 -10.19 17.03 -14.96
N GLY A 427 -9.68 16.77 -13.75
CA GLY A 427 -10.43 16.95 -12.51
C GLY A 427 -11.44 15.85 -12.22
N LYS A 428 -11.33 14.71 -12.92
CA LYS A 428 -12.21 13.54 -12.74
C LYS A 428 -11.60 12.44 -11.88
N LEU A 429 -10.33 12.56 -11.54
CA LEU A 429 -9.64 11.67 -10.61
C LEU A 429 -8.85 12.50 -9.61
N ILE A 430 -8.91 12.13 -8.33
CA ILE A 430 -8.04 12.68 -7.29
C ILE A 430 -7.32 11.53 -6.61
N THR A 431 -6.00 11.59 -6.60
CA THR A 431 -5.16 10.76 -5.75
C THR A 431 -4.99 11.47 -4.40
N VAL A 432 -5.26 10.80 -3.28
CA VAL A 432 -5.03 11.31 -1.91
C VAL A 432 -4.19 10.30 -1.12
N PHE A 433 -3.16 10.80 -0.43
CA PHE A 433 -2.19 10.00 0.31
C PHE A 433 -1.96 10.63 1.69
N SER A 434 -2.11 9.85 2.75
CA SER A 434 -2.17 10.36 4.13
C SER A 434 -0.97 9.99 5.01
N ALA A 435 0.12 9.47 4.41
CA ALA A 435 1.38 9.20 5.10
C ALA A 435 2.44 10.28 4.74
N PRO A 436 2.52 11.39 5.51
CA PRO A 436 3.53 12.41 5.26
C PRO A 436 4.94 11.88 5.55
N ASN A 437 5.96 12.40 4.87
CA ASN A 437 7.35 11.95 4.94
C ASN A 437 7.45 10.42 4.88
N TYR A 438 6.79 9.81 3.89
CA TYR A 438 6.62 8.37 3.82
C TYR A 438 7.95 7.61 4.00
N CYS A 439 7.92 6.60 4.86
CA CYS A 439 9.10 5.79 5.25
C CYS A 439 10.30 6.64 5.75
N ASP A 440 10.05 7.78 6.38
CA ASP A 440 11.05 8.72 6.93
C ASP A 440 12.07 9.25 5.90
N GLN A 441 11.76 9.15 4.60
CA GLN A 441 12.73 9.44 3.54
C GLN A 441 12.17 10.23 2.36
N MET A 442 10.85 10.21 2.13
CA MET A 442 10.27 10.81 0.92
C MET A 442 10.09 12.33 1.05
N GLY A 443 9.89 12.85 2.26
CA GLY A 443 9.69 14.29 2.49
C GLY A 443 8.37 14.87 1.93
N ASN A 444 7.45 14.02 1.45
CA ASN A 444 6.14 14.45 0.97
C ASN A 444 5.24 14.97 2.11
N LYS A 445 4.22 15.76 1.76
CA LYS A 445 3.10 16.05 2.66
C LYS A 445 2.10 14.89 2.65
N GLY A 446 1.25 14.85 3.66
CA GLY A 446 0.02 14.06 3.67
C GLY A 446 -1.16 14.95 3.32
N ALA A 447 -2.26 14.37 2.86
CA ALA A 447 -3.52 15.08 2.70
C ALA A 447 -4.72 14.20 3.08
N PHE A 448 -5.84 14.85 3.34
CA PHE A 448 -7.17 14.24 3.41
C PHE A 448 -8.18 15.14 2.69
N ILE A 449 -9.30 14.58 2.25
CA ILE A 449 -10.35 15.31 1.52
C ILE A 449 -11.62 15.35 2.36
N ARG A 450 -12.15 16.55 2.58
CA ARG A 450 -13.47 16.74 3.19
C ARG A 450 -14.52 16.97 2.11
N PHE A 451 -15.59 16.21 2.15
CA PHE A 451 -16.76 16.36 1.29
C PHE A 451 -17.96 16.79 2.12
N GLU A 452 -18.61 17.89 1.75
CA GLU A 452 -19.79 18.41 2.44
C GLU A 452 -21.01 18.45 1.49
N ALA A 453 -22.11 17.84 1.92
CA ALA A 453 -23.34 17.79 1.15
C ALA A 453 -24.13 19.11 1.25
N PRO A 454 -24.85 19.53 0.20
CA PRO A 454 -25.11 18.77 -1.04
C PRO A 454 -24.03 18.94 -2.12
N SER A 455 -23.10 19.89 -1.96
CA SER A 455 -22.18 20.26 -3.05
C SER A 455 -21.16 19.18 -3.39
N LEU A 456 -20.73 18.42 -2.38
CA LEU A 456 -19.69 17.39 -2.45
C LEU A 456 -18.43 17.86 -3.20
N LYS A 457 -18.12 19.15 -3.11
CA LYS A 457 -16.85 19.67 -3.64
C LYS A 457 -15.70 19.15 -2.78
N PRO A 458 -14.61 18.64 -3.38
CA PRO A 458 -13.45 18.20 -2.63
C PRO A 458 -12.76 19.39 -1.95
N ASN A 459 -12.78 19.44 -0.63
CA ASN A 459 -11.95 20.34 0.15
C ASN A 459 -10.71 19.59 0.63
N ILE A 460 -9.59 19.76 -0.07
CA ILE A 460 -8.35 19.05 0.20
C ILE A 460 -7.54 19.81 1.24
N VAL A 461 -7.15 19.13 2.32
CA VAL A 461 -6.35 19.68 3.41
C VAL A 461 -5.04 18.92 3.47
N THR A 462 -3.91 19.64 3.38
CA THR A 462 -2.56 19.07 3.47
C THR A 462 -1.98 19.24 4.87
N PHE A 463 -1.14 18.30 5.31
CA PHE A 463 -0.44 18.32 6.58
C PHE A 463 0.97 17.74 6.47
N SER A 464 1.84 18.11 7.41
CA SER A 464 3.22 17.61 7.49
C SER A 464 3.36 16.48 8.50
N ALA A 465 4.46 15.74 8.41
CA ALA A 465 4.78 14.67 9.35
C ALA A 465 5.08 15.22 10.75
N VAL A 466 4.78 14.41 11.77
CA VAL A 466 5.10 14.72 13.17
C VAL A 466 6.18 13.78 13.73
N PRO A 467 6.89 14.19 14.80
CA PRO A 467 7.87 13.32 15.44
C PRO A 467 7.25 12.03 15.98
N HIS A 468 7.99 10.93 15.87
CA HIS A 468 7.66 9.62 16.45
C HIS A 468 8.88 9.01 17.16
N PRO A 469 8.71 7.96 17.99
CA PRO A 469 9.82 7.23 18.60
C PRO A 469 10.79 6.66 17.56
N ASP A 470 12.05 6.47 17.98
CA ASP A 470 13.13 5.94 17.13
C ASP A 470 12.97 4.42 16.85
N VAL A 471 11.94 4.09 16.07
CA VAL A 471 11.71 2.77 15.50
C VAL A 471 11.69 2.93 13.99
N LYS A 472 12.78 2.52 13.34
CA LYS A 472 12.95 2.69 11.89
C LYS A 472 11.79 2.03 11.11
N PRO A 473 11.41 2.58 9.96
CA PRO A 473 10.51 1.91 9.02
C PRO A 473 11.04 0.51 8.69
N MET A 474 10.14 -0.42 8.42
CA MET A 474 10.45 -1.80 8.06
C MET A 474 11.24 -2.56 9.15
N ALA A 475 11.16 -2.15 10.43
CA ALA A 475 11.88 -2.81 11.52
C ALA A 475 11.51 -4.30 11.66
N TYR A 476 10.25 -4.63 11.38
CA TYR A 476 9.67 -5.97 11.47
C TYR A 476 9.53 -6.68 10.12
N ALA A 477 9.95 -6.04 9.03
CA ALA A 477 9.89 -6.60 7.68
C ALA A 477 10.83 -7.78 7.48
N ASN A 478 10.63 -8.50 6.38
CA ASN A 478 11.47 -9.62 6.02
C ASN A 478 12.96 -9.23 6.01
N ASN A 479 13.78 -9.93 6.78
CA ASN A 479 15.21 -9.64 6.91
C ASN A 479 15.94 -9.58 5.57
N PHE A 480 15.51 -10.37 4.58
CA PHE A 480 16.10 -10.34 3.25
C PHE A 480 15.73 -9.06 2.50
N PHE A 481 14.46 -8.64 2.58
CA PHE A 481 13.99 -7.41 1.93
C PHE A 481 14.66 -6.15 2.53
N ARG A 482 14.86 -6.11 3.86
CA ARG A 482 15.57 -5.01 4.56
C ARG A 482 17.01 -4.79 4.11
N MET A 483 17.60 -5.74 3.37
CA MET A 483 18.93 -5.57 2.78
C MET A 483 18.93 -4.68 1.52
N PHE A 484 17.76 -4.28 1.03
CA PHE A 484 17.56 -3.50 -0.19
C PHE A 484 16.87 -2.15 0.04
N SER A 485 16.25 -1.96 1.22
CA SER A 485 15.57 -0.74 1.65
C SER A 485 16.54 0.38 1.95
#